data_AF-A0A533RQV7-F1
#
_entry.id   AF-A0A533RQV7-F1
#
_cell.length_a   1.000
_cell.length_b   1.000
_cell.length_c   1.000
_cell.angle_alpha   90.00
_cell.angle_beta   90.00
_cell.angle_gamma   90.00
#
_symmetry.space_group_name_H-M   'P 1'
#
loop_
_entity.id
_entity.type
_entity.pdbx_description
1 polymer ?
#
loop_
_entity_poly.entity_id
_entity_poly.type
_entity_poly.pdbx_seq_one_letter_code
_entity_poly.pdbx_strand_id
1 'polypeptide(L)'
;METKHDIKQTIEVRDVRYGGFDENAKTTQLLYNWVSQRGTRHGAADWAVEATHMICHKLSRIVHGDPTYPDSWVDIVGYARLAQNLAPVQDFYIECNSGRPLESLPETWHKAYDFSEELSKDVQRIVYLLFWQDLYLAYEYPAYWERIAEEATKVCNKLGVN
;
A
#
# COMPACT_ATOMS: atom_id res chain seq x y z
N MET A 1 -24.78 12.45 -26.88
CA MET A 1 -23.81 13.54 -26.75
C MET A 1 -22.62 12.98 -26.01
N GLU A 2 -21.46 12.94 -26.65
CA GLU A 2 -20.24 12.44 -26.04
C GLU A 2 -19.72 13.54 -25.09
N THR A 3 -19.70 13.26 -23.79
CA THR A 3 -19.23 14.21 -22.79
C THR A 3 -17.72 14.34 -22.93
N LYS A 4 -17.25 15.41 -23.57
CA LYS A 4 -15.81 15.69 -23.68
C LYS A 4 -15.27 15.97 -22.28
N HIS A 5 -14.55 15.00 -21.70
CA HIS A 5 -13.86 15.21 -20.43
C HIS A 5 -12.75 16.25 -20.62
N ASP A 6 -12.86 17.35 -19.88
CA ASP A 6 -11.79 18.34 -19.82
C ASP A 6 -10.65 17.79 -18.97
N ILE A 7 -9.49 17.60 -19.60
CA ILE A 7 -8.28 17.11 -18.96
C ILE A 7 -7.87 18.05 -17.82
N LYS A 8 -8.04 19.37 -18.00
CA LYS A 8 -7.65 20.35 -17.00
C LYS A 8 -8.49 20.21 -15.73
N GLN A 9 -9.80 20.10 -15.89
CA GLN A 9 -10.72 19.84 -14.77
C GLN A 9 -10.40 18.51 -14.08
N THR A 10 -10.06 17.47 -14.84
CA THR A 10 -9.66 16.17 -14.28
C THR A 10 -8.41 16.29 -13.41
N ILE A 11 -7.40 17.04 -13.86
CA ILE A 11 -6.17 17.28 -13.10
C ILE A 11 -6.49 18.03 -11.80
N GLU A 12 -7.25 19.13 -11.87
CA GLU A 12 -7.61 19.94 -10.71
C GLU A 12 -8.39 19.13 -9.65
N VAL A 13 -9.37 18.33 -10.07
CA VAL A 13 -10.14 17.48 -9.16
C VAL A 13 -9.26 16.41 -8.52
N ARG A 14 -8.33 15.81 -9.28
CA ARG A 14 -7.44 14.77 -8.78
C ARG A 14 -6.34 15.30 -7.87
N ASP A 15 -5.86 16.51 -8.11
CA ASP A 15 -4.88 17.17 -7.24
C ASP A 15 -5.44 17.35 -5.83
N VAL A 16 -6.70 17.81 -5.73
CA VAL A 16 -7.41 17.93 -4.44
C VAL A 16 -7.61 16.57 -3.75
N ARG A 17 -7.92 15.52 -4.51
CA ARG A 17 -8.24 14.20 -3.95
C ARG A 17 -7.01 13.38 -3.58
N TYR A 18 -5.96 13.46 -4.36
CA TYR A 18 -4.80 12.58 -4.26
C TYR A 18 -3.54 13.31 -3.79
N GLY A 19 -3.59 14.63 -3.65
CA GLY A 19 -2.42 15.46 -3.36
C GLY A 19 -1.58 15.74 -4.61
N GLY A 20 -0.60 16.63 -4.44
CA GLY A 20 0.29 17.08 -5.51
C GLY A 20 1.12 15.95 -6.12
N PHE A 21 1.33 15.98 -7.44
CA PHE A 21 2.10 14.94 -8.13
C PHE A 21 3.57 14.86 -7.68
N ASP A 22 4.21 15.99 -7.39
CA ASP A 22 5.59 16.05 -6.85
C ASP A 22 5.71 15.24 -5.55
N GLU A 23 4.92 15.60 -4.55
CA GLU A 23 4.96 14.98 -3.23
C GLU A 23 4.61 13.49 -3.32
N ASN A 24 3.66 13.17 -4.20
CA ASN A 24 3.31 11.80 -4.49
C ASN A 24 4.46 11.00 -5.10
N ALA A 25 5.14 11.56 -6.09
CA ALA A 25 6.28 10.93 -6.73
C ALA A 25 7.40 10.69 -5.70
N LYS A 26 7.71 11.71 -4.89
CA LYS A 26 8.74 11.61 -3.85
C LYS A 26 8.42 10.52 -2.83
N THR A 27 7.22 10.51 -2.25
CA THR A 27 6.84 9.52 -1.24
C THR A 27 6.72 8.11 -1.81
N THR A 28 6.14 7.96 -3.00
CA THR A 28 6.05 6.66 -3.69
C THR A 28 7.45 6.06 -3.91
N GLN A 29 8.37 6.86 -4.45
CA GLN A 29 9.74 6.40 -4.72
C GLN A 29 10.49 6.09 -3.42
N LEU A 30 10.32 6.90 -2.37
CA LEU A 30 10.91 6.62 -1.05
C LEU A 30 10.41 5.29 -0.46
N LEU A 31 9.09 5.07 -0.45
CA LEU A 31 8.48 3.83 0.02
C LEU A 31 9.00 2.63 -0.77
N TYR A 32 8.91 2.70 -2.10
CA TYR A 32 9.28 1.59 -2.97
C TYR A 32 10.79 1.29 -2.93
N ASN A 33 11.65 2.31 -2.91
CA ASN A 33 13.10 2.11 -2.79
C ASN A 33 13.47 1.42 -1.47
N TRP A 34 12.73 1.68 -0.40
CA TRP A 34 12.95 1.01 0.87
C TRP A 34 12.44 -0.42 0.90
N VAL A 35 11.25 -0.68 0.37
CA VAL A 35 10.72 -2.05 0.24
C VAL A 35 11.63 -2.89 -0.67
N SER A 36 12.08 -2.32 -1.78
CA SER A 36 12.91 -3.04 -2.76
C SER A 36 14.33 -3.35 -2.31
N GLN A 37 14.92 -2.53 -1.46
CA GLN A 37 16.23 -2.80 -0.85
C GLN A 37 16.22 -4.02 0.07
N ARG A 38 15.05 -4.43 0.58
CA ARG A 38 14.93 -5.52 1.56
C ARG A 38 14.42 -6.84 1.00
N GLY A 39 13.79 -6.86 -0.18
CA GLY A 39 13.17 -8.09 -0.64
C GLY A 39 12.82 -8.22 -2.13
N THR A 40 12.57 -7.14 -2.87
CA THR A 40 12.08 -7.30 -4.26
C THR A 40 13.18 -7.52 -5.31
N ARG A 41 14.45 -7.22 -4.99
CA ARG A 41 15.51 -7.17 -6.02
C ARG A 41 16.12 -8.52 -6.41
N HIS A 42 15.83 -9.59 -5.68
CA HIS A 42 16.46 -10.90 -5.89
C HIS A 42 15.40 -12.01 -5.97
N GLY A 43 14.78 -12.16 -7.15
CA GLY A 43 13.97 -13.33 -7.49
C GLY A 43 12.46 -13.19 -7.36
N ALA A 44 11.93 -12.00 -7.04
CA ALA A 44 10.49 -11.76 -7.08
C ALA A 44 9.99 -11.65 -8.52
N ALA A 45 8.84 -12.27 -8.82
CA ALA A 45 8.18 -12.11 -10.10
C ALA A 45 7.73 -10.67 -10.39
N ASP A 46 7.73 -10.27 -11.68
CA ASP A 46 7.39 -8.91 -12.12
C ASP A 46 6.03 -8.42 -11.61
N TRP A 47 5.04 -9.32 -11.52
CA TRP A 47 3.71 -8.99 -11.01
C TRP A 47 3.71 -8.62 -9.52
N ALA A 48 4.59 -9.24 -8.73
CA ALA A 48 4.73 -8.95 -7.30
C ALA A 48 5.37 -7.57 -7.10
N VAL A 49 6.41 -7.30 -7.90
CA VAL A 49 7.12 -6.03 -7.93
C VAL A 49 6.18 -4.88 -8.28
N GLU A 50 5.37 -5.05 -9.35
CA GLU A 50 4.42 -4.04 -9.80
C GLU A 50 3.29 -3.82 -8.78
N ALA A 51 2.73 -4.88 -8.20
CA ALA A 51 1.70 -4.76 -7.18
C ALA A 51 2.22 -3.98 -5.95
N THR A 52 3.43 -4.27 -5.49
CA THR A 52 4.08 -3.50 -4.41
C THR A 52 4.25 -2.03 -4.78
N HIS A 53 4.71 -1.73 -6.00
CA HIS A 53 4.90 -0.36 -6.46
C HIS A 53 3.56 0.40 -6.53
N MET A 54 2.51 -0.23 -7.05
CA MET A 54 1.17 0.35 -7.11
C MET A 54 0.58 0.61 -5.73
N ILE A 55 0.76 -0.31 -4.78
CA ILE A 55 0.35 -0.11 -3.38
C ILE A 55 1.09 1.09 -2.76
N CYS A 56 2.41 1.20 -2.98
CA CYS A 56 3.18 2.37 -2.52
C CYS A 56 2.62 3.68 -3.10
N HIS A 57 2.20 3.66 -4.37
CA HIS A 57 1.57 4.81 -5.02
C HIS A 57 0.24 5.18 -4.36
N LYS A 58 -0.60 4.22 -3.97
CA LYS A 58 -1.88 4.50 -3.29
C LYS A 58 -1.69 4.99 -1.87
N LEU A 59 -0.74 4.41 -1.13
CA LEU A 59 -0.36 4.89 0.20
C LEU A 59 0.10 6.35 0.14
N SER A 60 0.88 6.71 -0.87
CA SER A 60 1.28 8.10 -1.09
C SER A 60 0.08 9.04 -1.29
N ARG A 61 -0.91 8.64 -2.09
CA ARG A 61 -2.13 9.44 -2.31
C ARG A 61 -2.97 9.60 -1.05
N ILE A 62 -2.99 8.58 -0.20
CA ILE A 62 -3.68 8.63 1.11
C ILE A 62 -2.96 9.62 2.03
N VAL A 63 -1.62 9.62 2.02
CA VAL A 63 -0.81 10.49 2.89
C VAL A 63 -0.89 11.96 2.47
N HIS A 64 -0.85 12.24 1.16
CA HIS A 64 -0.80 13.62 0.64
C HIS A 64 -2.15 14.17 0.18
N GLY A 65 -3.16 13.31 0.08
CA GLY A 65 -4.50 13.66 -0.39
C GLY A 65 -5.56 13.52 0.68
N ASP A 66 -6.75 13.15 0.25
CA ASP A 66 -7.90 12.86 1.12
C ASP A 66 -7.86 11.37 1.54
N PRO A 67 -7.48 11.06 2.80
CA PRO A 67 -7.37 9.68 3.24
C PRO A 67 -8.75 9.01 3.40
N THR A 68 -9.84 9.79 3.40
CA THR A 68 -11.21 9.26 3.43
C THR A 68 -11.78 8.98 2.05
N TYR A 69 -11.05 9.33 0.98
CA TYR A 69 -11.45 9.04 -0.38
C TYR A 69 -11.24 7.53 -0.67
N PRO A 70 -12.31 6.74 -0.88
CA PRO A 70 -12.19 5.28 -0.86
C PRO A 70 -11.39 4.68 -2.02
N ASP A 71 -11.26 5.39 -3.14
CA ASP A 71 -10.63 4.91 -4.37
C ASP A 71 -9.21 4.36 -4.15
N SER A 72 -8.38 5.07 -3.38
CA SER A 72 -7.02 4.62 -3.08
C SER A 72 -7.00 3.34 -2.24
N TRP A 73 -7.96 3.15 -1.33
CA TRP A 73 -8.07 1.94 -0.51
C TRP A 73 -8.58 0.76 -1.32
N VAL A 74 -9.60 0.97 -2.15
CA VAL A 74 -10.12 -0.03 -3.08
C VAL A 74 -9.02 -0.52 -4.03
N ASP A 75 -8.20 0.40 -4.55
CA ASP A 75 -7.05 0.05 -5.38
C ASP A 75 -6.04 -0.83 -4.62
N ILE A 76 -5.73 -0.53 -3.36
CA ILE A 76 -4.82 -1.37 -2.55
C ILE A 76 -5.38 -2.78 -2.39
N VAL A 77 -6.68 -2.92 -2.08
CA VAL A 77 -7.34 -4.23 -2.03
C VAL A 77 -7.22 -4.94 -3.37
N GLY A 78 -7.50 -4.23 -4.48
CA GLY A 78 -7.43 -4.77 -5.84
C GLY A 78 -6.05 -5.30 -6.20
N TYR A 79 -5.00 -4.49 -6.04
CA TYR A 79 -3.63 -4.91 -6.36
C TYR A 79 -3.17 -6.08 -5.48
N ALA A 80 -3.52 -6.05 -4.20
CA ALA A 80 -3.20 -7.16 -3.30
C ALA A 80 -3.91 -8.45 -3.73
N ARG A 81 -5.22 -8.42 -4.04
CA ARG A 81 -5.95 -9.61 -4.52
C ARG A 81 -5.45 -10.12 -5.87
N LEU A 82 -5.07 -9.22 -6.78
CA LEU A 82 -4.48 -9.62 -8.07
C LEU A 82 -3.15 -10.35 -7.87
N ALA A 83 -2.28 -9.82 -7.00
CA ALA A 83 -1.01 -10.46 -6.68
C ALA A 83 -1.21 -11.77 -5.91
N GLN A 84 -2.19 -11.83 -5.00
CA GLN A 84 -2.59 -13.07 -4.31
C GLN A 84 -2.95 -14.17 -5.31
N ASN A 85 -3.73 -13.84 -6.34
CA ASN A 85 -4.20 -14.81 -7.34
C ASN A 85 -3.07 -15.32 -8.26
N LEU A 86 -1.99 -14.55 -8.40
CA LEU A 86 -0.81 -14.91 -9.20
C LEU A 86 0.24 -15.67 -8.39
N ALA A 87 0.22 -15.53 -7.06
CA ALA A 87 1.13 -16.20 -6.16
C ALA A 87 0.93 -17.74 -6.22
N PRO A 88 2.02 -18.54 -6.29
CA PRO A 88 1.93 -20.00 -6.28
C PRO A 88 1.22 -20.53 -5.02
N VAL A 89 0.43 -21.59 -5.19
CA VAL A 89 -0.39 -22.24 -4.14
C VAL A 89 0.47 -23.05 -3.16
N GLN A 90 1.76 -22.77 -3.00
CA GLN A 90 2.59 -23.55 -2.09
C GLN A 90 2.18 -23.27 -0.63
N ASP A 91 1.60 -24.28 0.02
CA ASP A 91 1.17 -24.36 1.44
C ASP A 91 2.34 -24.26 2.45
N PHE A 92 3.33 -23.40 2.23
CA PHE A 92 4.27 -23.06 3.29
C PHE A 92 3.66 -21.91 4.10
N TYR A 93 3.01 -22.25 5.21
CA TYR A 93 2.67 -21.29 6.26
C TYR A 93 3.98 -20.62 6.71
N ILE A 94 4.29 -19.46 6.15
CA ILE A 94 5.15 -18.51 6.83
C ILE A 94 4.24 -17.79 7.81
N GLU A 95 4.48 -17.96 9.11
CA GLU A 95 3.95 -17.02 10.10
C GLU A 95 4.50 -15.63 9.77
N CYS A 96 3.81 -14.88 8.91
CA CYS A 96 3.96 -13.44 8.82
C CYS A 96 3.59 -12.91 10.21
N ASN A 97 4.62 -12.54 10.97
CA ASN A 97 4.54 -12.29 12.40
C ASN A 97 3.82 -10.93 12.65
N SER A 98 2.49 -10.93 12.53
CA SER A 98 1.61 -9.77 12.75
C SER A 98 1.46 -9.35 14.20
N GLY A 99 2.13 -10.04 15.12
CA GLY A 99 2.09 -9.78 16.55
C GLY A 99 3.22 -8.89 17.07
N ARG A 100 4.12 -8.38 16.22
CA ARG A 100 5.19 -7.48 16.67
C ARG A 100 4.67 -6.05 16.85
N PRO A 101 5.00 -5.39 17.96
CA PRO A 101 4.53 -4.03 18.23
C PRO A 101 5.00 -3.02 17.18
N LEU A 102 4.16 -2.01 16.91
CA LEU A 102 4.47 -0.86 16.04
C LEU A 102 5.78 -0.18 16.45
N GLU A 103 6.14 -0.26 17.73
CA GLU A 103 7.39 0.28 18.32
C GLU A 103 8.68 -0.30 17.71
N SER A 104 8.60 -1.34 16.89
CA SER A 104 9.76 -1.95 16.21
C SER A 104 10.15 -1.31 14.88
N LEU A 105 9.38 -0.33 14.37
CA LEU A 105 9.75 0.45 13.18
C LEU A 105 11.03 1.29 13.42
N PRO A 106 11.83 1.58 12.38
CA PRO A 106 12.99 2.48 12.53
C PRO A 106 12.59 3.82 13.15
N GLU A 107 13.43 4.36 14.03
CA GLU A 107 13.19 5.64 14.73
C GLU A 107 12.96 6.81 13.74
N THR A 108 13.51 6.71 12.53
CA THR A 108 13.31 7.66 11.42
C THR A 108 11.87 7.75 10.93
N TRP A 109 11.07 6.69 11.08
CA TRP A 109 9.63 6.71 10.75
C TRP A 109 8.79 7.24 11.90
N HIS A 110 9.12 6.87 13.14
CA HIS A 110 8.46 7.39 14.34
C HIS A 110 8.55 8.92 14.45
N LYS A 111 9.67 9.51 13.99
CA LYS A 111 9.91 10.96 14.00
C LYS A 111 9.41 11.68 12.75
N ALA A 112 9.10 10.97 11.67
CA ALA A 112 8.70 11.59 10.41
C ALA A 112 7.22 12.00 10.38
N TYR A 113 6.37 11.45 11.26
CA TYR A 113 4.93 11.71 11.23
C TYR A 113 4.24 11.55 12.60
N ASP A 114 3.44 12.54 12.98
CA ASP A 114 2.55 12.51 14.16
C ASP A 114 1.16 12.00 13.73
N PHE A 115 0.82 10.78 14.16
CA PHE A 115 -0.30 10.00 13.65
C PHE A 115 -1.26 9.61 14.79
N SER A 116 -1.83 10.62 15.44
CA SER A 116 -2.76 10.46 16.57
C SER A 116 -4.15 9.93 16.18
N GLU A 117 -4.46 9.82 14.88
CA GLU A 117 -5.78 9.40 14.36
C GLU A 117 -5.83 7.93 13.90
N GLU A 118 -7.03 7.33 13.95
CA GLU A 118 -7.26 5.90 13.67
C GLU A 118 -6.84 5.48 12.25
N LEU A 119 -7.14 6.31 11.25
CA LEU A 119 -6.83 6.07 9.85
C LEU A 119 -5.30 6.04 9.57
N SER A 120 -4.55 6.79 10.37
CA SER A 120 -3.10 6.80 10.30
C SER A 120 -2.48 5.48 10.80
N LYS A 121 -3.13 4.82 11.77
CA LYS A 121 -2.71 3.49 12.23
C LYS A 121 -2.94 2.43 11.15
N ASP A 122 -4.00 2.55 10.37
CA ASP A 122 -4.29 1.62 9.27
C ASP A 122 -3.24 1.76 8.14
N VAL A 123 -2.84 2.99 7.79
CA VAL A 123 -1.69 3.23 6.88
C VAL A 123 -0.41 2.59 7.42
N GLN A 124 -0.11 2.78 8.72
CA GLN A 124 1.08 2.20 9.35
C GLN A 124 1.08 0.67 9.31
N ARG A 125 -0.07 0.00 9.48
CA ARG A 125 -0.15 -1.46 9.40
C ARG A 125 0.19 -1.96 8.01
N ILE A 126 -0.36 -1.34 6.96
CA ILE A 126 -0.04 -1.73 5.57
C ILE A 126 1.43 -1.47 5.26
N VAL A 127 1.93 -0.28 5.62
CA VAL A 127 3.35 0.04 5.52
C VAL A 127 4.17 -1.04 6.25
N TYR A 128 3.87 -1.33 7.50
CA TYR A 128 4.55 -2.38 8.26
C TYR A 128 4.53 -3.75 7.57
N LEU A 129 3.42 -4.17 6.97
CA LEU A 129 3.33 -5.40 6.19
C LEU A 129 4.26 -5.38 4.96
N LEU A 130 4.42 -4.23 4.31
CA LEU A 130 5.41 -4.05 3.24
C LEU A 130 6.86 -4.12 3.76
N PHE A 131 7.10 -3.71 5.01
CA PHE A 131 8.43 -3.55 5.61
C PHE A 131 8.96 -4.79 6.35
N TRP A 132 8.14 -5.46 7.16
CA TRP A 132 8.57 -6.50 8.10
C TRP A 132 8.63 -7.88 7.46
N GLN A 133 9.16 -7.95 6.24
CA GLN A 133 9.48 -9.23 5.65
C GLN A 133 10.87 -9.68 6.11
N ASP A 134 10.91 -10.46 7.19
CA ASP A 134 11.95 -11.47 7.30
C ASP A 134 11.60 -12.58 6.28
N LEU A 135 12.57 -12.94 5.45
CA LEU A 135 12.55 -13.97 4.40
C LEU A 135 12.17 -13.46 3.00
N TYR A 136 13.24 -13.37 2.20
CA TYR A 136 13.42 -13.36 0.73
C TYR A 136 12.40 -14.10 -0.16
N LEU A 137 11.34 -14.67 0.38
CA LEU A 137 10.37 -15.53 -0.29
C LEU A 137 8.92 -15.03 -0.13
N ALA A 138 8.63 -14.12 0.81
CA ALA A 138 7.28 -13.73 1.23
C ALA A 138 6.37 -13.16 0.10
N TYR A 139 6.93 -12.49 -0.93
CA TYR A 139 6.16 -11.87 -2.02
C TYR A 139 5.44 -12.86 -2.94
N GLU A 140 5.91 -14.11 -2.99
CA GLU A 140 5.28 -15.14 -3.81
C GLU A 140 4.32 -16.02 -3.00
N TYR A 141 4.00 -15.63 -1.75
CA TYR A 141 3.00 -16.34 -0.96
C TYR A 141 1.65 -15.63 -0.98
N PRO A 142 0.55 -16.35 -1.25
CA PRO A 142 -0.79 -15.79 -1.21
C PRO A 142 -1.15 -15.12 0.13
N ALA A 143 -0.68 -15.68 1.25
CA ALA A 143 -0.98 -15.18 2.60
C ALA A 143 -0.43 -13.77 2.88
N TYR A 144 0.65 -13.37 2.20
CA TYR A 144 1.20 -12.02 2.31
C TYR A 144 0.24 -10.99 1.73
N TRP A 145 -0.21 -11.24 0.50
CA TRP A 145 -1.15 -10.39 -0.21
C TRP A 145 -2.51 -10.36 0.45
N GLU A 146 -2.96 -11.50 0.97
CA GLU A 146 -4.20 -11.59 1.74
C GLU A 146 -4.23 -10.62 2.91
N ARG A 147 -3.15 -10.54 3.70
CA ARG A 147 -3.09 -9.64 4.86
C ARG A 147 -3.14 -8.17 4.47
N ILE A 148 -2.47 -7.78 3.38
CA ILE A 148 -2.57 -6.41 2.86
C ILE A 148 -4.01 -6.12 2.44
N ALA A 149 -4.63 -7.06 1.70
CA ALA A 149 -6.02 -6.92 1.29
C ALA A 149 -6.95 -6.81 2.49
N GLU A 150 -6.77 -7.62 3.54
CA GLU A 150 -7.56 -7.59 4.76
C GLU A 150 -7.45 -6.26 5.51
N GLU A 151 -6.24 -5.73 5.70
CA GLU A 151 -6.05 -4.43 6.36
C GLU A 151 -6.71 -3.30 5.57
N ALA A 152 -6.54 -3.26 4.25
CA ALA A 152 -7.21 -2.26 3.42
C ALA A 152 -8.74 -2.44 3.38
N THR A 153 -9.23 -3.68 3.37
CA THR A 153 -10.67 -4.00 3.41
C THR A 153 -11.32 -3.50 4.70
N LYS A 154 -10.62 -3.61 5.86
CA LYS A 154 -11.12 -3.04 7.13
C LYS A 154 -11.37 -1.54 7.00
N VAL A 155 -10.51 -0.81 6.27
CA VAL A 155 -10.70 0.62 6.04
C VAL A 155 -11.85 0.88 5.07
N CYS A 156 -11.95 0.14 3.97
CA CYS A 156 -13.09 0.24 3.04
C CYS A 156 -14.42 0.08 3.79
N ASN A 157 -14.51 -0.92 4.68
CA ASN A 157 -15.69 -1.15 5.51
C ASN A 157 -16.00 0.04 6.44
N LYS A 158 -14.97 0.65 7.07
CA LYS A 158 -15.13 1.86 7.89
C LYS A 158 -15.64 3.05 7.07
N LEU A 159 -15.26 3.13 5.80
CA LEU A 159 -15.68 4.16 4.84
C LEU A 159 -17.02 3.85 4.14
N GLY A 160 -17.65 2.70 4.45
CA GLY A 160 -18.94 2.31 3.86
C GLY A 160 -18.84 1.77 2.43
N VAL A 161 -17.67 1.28 2.03
CA VAL A 161 -17.43 0.65 0.71
C VAL A 161 -17.23 -0.85 0.90
N ASN A 162 -18.05 -1.66 0.22
CA ASN A 162 -18.01 -3.13 0.25
C ASN A 162 -17.43 -3.70 -1.06
#